data_AF-A0A850JIE7-F1
#
_entry.id   AF-A0A850JIE7-F1
#
_cell.length_a   1.000
_cell.length_b   1.000
_cell.length_c   1.000
_cell.angle_alpha   90.00
_cell.angle_beta   90.00
_cell.angle_gamma   90.00
#
_symmetry.space_group_name_H-M   'P 1'
#
loop_
_entity.id
_entity.type
_entity.pdbx_description
1 polymer ?
#
loop_
_entity_poly.entity_id
_entity_poly.type
_entity_poly.pdbx_seq_one_letter_code
_entity_poly.pdbx_strand_id
1 'polypeptide(L)' 'MTVPGAATRFAAVLASPRHGNVPPGVDPDEFRLALLEDTYEVVAGLELVTPALVLDPPDQPDAEAVTWPGTPIAFSYTHL' A
#
# COMPACT_ATOMS: atom_id res chain seq x y z
N MET A 1 17.91 -21.20 -22.79
CA MET A 1 18.54 -19.91 -22.45
C MET A 1 17.74 -19.33 -21.30
N THR A 2 18.17 -19.63 -20.08
CA THR A 2 17.49 -19.17 -18.85
C THR A 2 18.09 -17.82 -18.51
N VAL A 3 17.28 -16.76 -18.54
CA VAL A 3 17.73 -15.44 -18.05
C VAL A 3 18.03 -15.61 -16.56
N PRO A 4 19.23 -15.27 -16.05
CA PRO A 4 19.51 -15.33 -14.62
C PRO A 4 18.43 -14.53 -13.88
N GLY A 5 17.90 -15.12 -12.81
CA GLY A 5 16.64 -14.74 -12.17
C GLY A 5 16.41 -13.23 -12.14
N ALA A 6 15.45 -12.76 -12.94
CA ALA A 6 15.00 -11.39 -12.85
C ALA A 6 14.58 -11.17 -11.39
N ALA A 7 15.31 -10.31 -10.67
CA ALA A 7 14.95 -9.99 -9.31
C ALA A 7 13.49 -9.54 -9.30
N THR A 8 12.63 -10.20 -8.52
CA THR A 8 11.25 -9.75 -8.36
C THR A 8 11.29 -8.38 -7.68
N ARG A 9 10.94 -7.34 -8.42
CA ARG A 9 10.91 -5.97 -7.92
C ARG A 9 9.51 -5.68 -7.41
N PHE A 10 9.42 -5.23 -6.17
CA PHE A 10 8.16 -4.77 -5.59
C PHE A 10 8.19 -3.26 -5.44
N ALA A 11 7.04 -2.64 -5.70
CA ALA A 11 6.74 -1.30 -5.24
C ALA A 11 5.60 -1.43 -4.23
N ALA A 12 5.89 -1.08 -2.98
CA ALA A 12 4.99 -1.34 -1.88
C ALA A 12 4.47 -0.02 -1.30
N VAL A 13 3.16 0.09 -1.11
CA VAL A 13 2.52 1.21 -0.44
C VAL A 13 2.35 0.86 1.03
N LEU A 14 2.77 1.77 1.92
CA LEU A 14 2.61 1.62 3.35
C LEU A 14 1.29 2.24 3.80
N ALA A 15 0.36 1.40 4.25
CA ALA A 15 -0.80 1.84 4.99
C ALA A 15 -0.38 2.12 6.44
N SER A 16 -0.49 3.37 6.86
CA SER A 16 -0.21 3.81 8.23
C SER A 16 -1.43 4.54 8.78
N PRO A 17 -1.78 4.36 10.07
CA PRO A 17 -2.87 5.08 10.71
C PRO A 17 -2.49 6.53 11.02
N ARG A 18 -1.26 6.96 10.72
CA ARG A 18 -0.82 8.33 10.98
C ARG A 18 -1.41 9.28 9.94
N HIS A 19 -2.10 10.30 10.42
CA HIS A 19 -2.57 11.39 9.57
C HIS A 19 -1.43 12.40 9.35
N GLY A 20 -1.21 12.78 8.09
CA GLY A 20 -0.41 13.96 7.74
C GLY A 20 -1.19 15.25 7.99
N ASN A 21 -0.74 16.35 7.39
CA ASN A 21 -1.51 17.59 7.38
C ASN A 21 -2.75 17.43 6.48
N VAL A 22 -3.92 17.46 7.09
CA VAL A 22 -5.22 17.34 6.40
C VAL A 22 -5.78 18.74 6.09
N PRO A 23 -6.41 18.95 4.91
CA PRO A 23 -7.04 20.22 4.59
C PRO A 23 -8.14 20.63 5.60
N PRO A 24 -8.36 21.93 5.85
CA PRO A 24 -9.42 22.38 6.75
C PRO A 24 -10.81 21.92 6.30
N GLY A 25 -11.58 21.34 7.22
CA GLY A 25 -12.95 20.88 6.96
C GLY A 25 -13.05 19.51 6.28
N VAL A 26 -11.93 18.82 6.05
CA VAL A 26 -11.90 17.45 5.53
C VAL A 26 -11.72 16.46 6.67
N ASP A 27 -12.46 15.35 6.64
CA ASP A 27 -12.31 14.27 7.61
C ASP A 27 -10.93 13.60 7.47
N PRO A 28 -10.14 13.50 8.56
CA PRO A 28 -8.78 12.93 8.48
C PRO A 28 -8.73 11.45 8.10
N ASP A 29 -9.75 10.66 8.43
CA ASP A 29 -9.82 9.24 8.10
C ASP A 29 -10.19 9.05 6.62
N GLU A 30 -11.19 9.79 6.14
CA GLU A 30 -11.57 9.81 4.72
C GLU A 30 -10.42 10.27 3.84
N PHE A 31 -9.72 11.35 4.23
CA PHE A 31 -8.57 11.86 3.49
C PHE A 31 -7.41 10.86 3.45
N ARG A 32 -7.11 10.22 4.58
CA ARG A 32 -6.07 9.19 4.66
C ARG A 32 -6.40 8.02 3.76
N LEU A 33 -7.66 7.57 3.75
CA LEU A 33 -8.11 6.47 2.92
C LEU A 33 -8.00 6.79 1.43
N ALA A 34 -8.49 7.98 1.02
CA ALA A 34 -8.37 8.44 -0.37
C ALA A 34 -6.92 8.53 -0.84
N LEU A 35 -6.01 9.06 0.00
CA LEU A 35 -4.58 9.09 -0.30
C LEU A 35 -3.98 7.70 -0.45
N LEU A 36 -4.38 6.75 0.41
CA LEU A 36 -3.90 5.37 0.35
C LEU A 36 -4.35 4.69 -0.94
N GLU A 37 -5.61 4.88 -1.33
CA GLU A 37 -6.20 4.40 -2.59
C GLU A 37 -5.48 4.96 -3.81
N ASP A 38 -5.44 6.29 -3.95
CA ASP A 38 -4.80 6.96 -5.09
C ASP A 38 -3.32 6.57 -5.22
N THR A 39 -2.60 6.48 -4.09
CA THR A 39 -1.18 6.08 -4.11
C THR A 39 -1.01 4.63 -4.56
N TYR A 40 -1.88 3.73 -4.09
CA TYR A 40 -1.87 2.35 -4.53
C TYR A 40 -2.21 2.22 -6.02
N GLU A 41 -3.19 2.97 -6.54
CA GLU A 41 -3.51 2.97 -7.97
C GLU A 41 -2.32 3.42 -8.82
N VAL A 42 -1.61 4.48 -8.41
CA VAL A 42 -0.39 4.94 -9.09
C VAL A 42 0.67 3.83 -9.13
N VAL A 43 0.89 3.13 -8.01
CA VAL A 43 1.85 2.03 -7.92
C VAL A 43 1.41 0.81 -8.73
N ALA A 44 0.12 0.50 -8.75
CA ALA A 44 -0.46 -0.58 -9.54
C ALA A 44 -0.33 -0.34 -11.06
N GLY A 45 -0.26 0.92 -11.48
CA GLY A 45 -0.02 1.31 -12.87
C GLY A 45 1.45 1.27 -13.32
N LEU A 46 2.41 1.04 -12.41
CA LEU A 46 3.83 1.00 -12.78
C LEU A 46 4.17 -0.28 -13.55
N GLU A 47 4.79 -0.10 -14.72
CA GLU A 47 5.40 -1.20 -15.45
C GLU A 47 6.72 -1.61 -14.77
N LEU A 48 7.06 -2.91 -14.79
CA LEU A 48 8.31 -3.51 -14.28
C LEU A 48 8.39 -3.83 -12.77
N VAL A 49 7.33 -3.59 -12.01
CA VAL A 49 7.25 -3.94 -10.59
C VAL A 49 5.96 -4.69 -10.29
N THR A 50 5.98 -5.51 -9.24
CA THR A 50 4.77 -6.07 -8.64
C THR A 50 4.28 -5.09 -7.56
N PRO A 51 3.06 -4.55 -7.66
CA PRO A 51 2.49 -3.73 -6.60
C PRO A 51 2.22 -4.58 -5.36
N ALA A 52 2.40 -4.00 -4.18
CA ALA A 52 2.09 -4.63 -2.90
C ALA A 52 1.57 -3.60 -1.90
N LEU A 53 0.83 -4.07 -0.89
CA LEU A 53 0.42 -3.25 0.25
C LEU A 53 1.13 -3.75 1.51
N VAL A 54 1.63 -2.83 2.33
CA VAL A 54 2.20 -3.11 3.66
C VAL A 54 1.28 -2.49 4.70
N LEU A 55 0.84 -3.28 5.68
CA LEU A 55 0.03 -2.81 6.79
C LEU A 55 0.88 -2.61 8.04
N ASP A 56 0.88 -1.41 8.60
CA ASP A 56 1.52 -1.07 9.87
C ASP A 56 0.64 -0.09 10.70
N PRO A 57 -0.14 -0.57 11.69
CA PRO A 57 -0.17 -1.93 12.24
C PRO A 57 -0.89 -2.93 11.33
N PRO A 58 -0.73 -4.26 11.58
CA PRO A 58 -1.21 -5.31 10.68
C PRO A 58 -2.74 -5.47 10.62
N ASP A 59 -3.48 -4.92 11.58
CA ASP A 59 -4.93 -5.02 11.75
C ASP A 59 -5.69 -3.82 11.18
N GLN A 60 -5.19 -3.23 10.08
CA GLN A 60 -5.86 -2.11 9.44
C GLN A 60 -7.04 -2.59 8.56
N PRO A 61 -8.27 -2.14 8.85
CA PRO A 61 -9.49 -2.67 8.23
C PRO A 61 -9.61 -2.35 6.72
N ASP A 62 -8.89 -1.33 6.24
CA ASP A 62 -9.10 -0.77 4.90
C ASP A 62 -8.31 -1.48 3.79
N ALA A 63 -7.48 -2.46 4.14
CA ALA A 63 -6.54 -3.10 3.23
C ALA A 63 -7.21 -3.79 2.02
N GLU A 64 -8.34 -4.47 2.27
CA GLU A 64 -9.09 -5.16 1.23
C GLU A 64 -9.89 -4.20 0.35
N ALA A 65 -10.31 -3.05 0.90
CA ALA A 65 -11.09 -2.06 0.16
C ALA A 65 -10.22 -1.30 -0.85
N VAL A 66 -8.93 -1.13 -0.56
CA VAL A 66 -7.99 -0.35 -1.37
C VAL A 66 -7.32 -1.16 -2.49
N THR A 67 -7.25 -2.49 -2.37
CA THR A 67 -6.40 -3.30 -3.24
C THR A 67 -7.17 -4.08 -4.31
N TRP A 68 -6.54 -4.29 -5.47
CA TRP A 68 -7.09 -5.16 -6.51
C TRP A 68 -6.96 -6.64 -6.12
N PRO A 69 -7.85 -7.52 -6.63
CA PRO A 69 -7.75 -8.96 -6.39
C PRO A 69 -6.35 -9.52 -6.74
N GLY A 70 -5.77 -10.27 -5.79
CA GLY A 70 -4.44 -10.88 -5.96
C GLY A 70 -3.26 -10.00 -5.53
N THR A 71 -3.52 -8.81 -4.99
CA THR A 71 -2.46 -7.95 -4.42
C THR A 71 -1.75 -8.65 -3.25
N PRO A 72 -0.42 -8.78 -3.28
CA PRO A 72 0.36 -9.21 -2.13
C PRO A 72 0.19 -8.22 -0.97
N ILE A 73 -0.24 -8.72 0.19
CA ILE A 73 -0.31 -7.97 1.45
C ILE A 73 0.79 -8.48 2.38
N ALA A 74 1.63 -7.55 2.86
CA ALA A 74 2.63 -7.81 3.89
C ALA A 74 2.25 -7.08 5.17
N PHE A 75 2.68 -7.64 6.29
CA PHE A 75 2.37 -7.13 7.62
C PHE A 75 3.67 -6.72 8.31
N SER A 76 3.67 -5.50 8.86
CA SER A 76 4.72 -5.07 9.77
C SER A 76 4.59 -5.86 11.07
N TYR A 77 5.54 -6.76 11.32
CA TYR A 77 5.75 -7.33 12.64
C TYR A 77 6.88 -6.56 13.29
N THR A 78 6.55 -5.64 14.20
CA THR A 78 7.58 -5.13 15.10
C THR A 78 7.99 -6.30 16.00
N HIS A 79 9.16 -6.89 15.73
CA HIS A 79 9.82 -7.78 16.66
C HIS A 79 10.20 -6.95 17.89
N LEU A 80 9.36 -6.99 18.92
CA LEU A 80 9.74 -6.60 20.29
C LEU A 80 10.76 -7.60 20.85
#